data_AF-A0A955WQM5-F1
#
_entry.id   AF-A0A955WQM5-F1
#
_cell.length_a   1.000
_cell.length_b   1.000
_cell.length_c   1.000
_cell.angle_alpha   90.00
_cell.angle_beta   90.00
_cell.angle_gamma   90.00
#
_symmetry.space_group_name_H-M   'P 1'
#
loop_
_entity.id
_entity.type
_entity.pdbx_description
1 polymer ?
#
loop_
_entity_poly.entity_id
_entity_poly.type
_entity_poly.pdbx_seq_one_letter_code
_entity_poly.pdbx_strand_id
1 'polypeptide(L)'
;MTLLARLAEDYPHSPAAVRLKAALLYFGVRYHRCLVEASDWAFPNFMPFHLPTEEPAHHGKRLIALPYLLRMADDTQVRLRIKADSPFEIRPDDDPLGYAIYEGERRITATTFEPRLPWADLLTADGTPMRATGLSQHGEMLVLNVAPGCEYFVVPEEGGRTKNLSCTFCLYGLPDKQRMEPLGQSLFVIDVPRPTLNRVIEAAGHPQTEAKQLYLVGGSMLDMAAEGERYVRIAERLADRLGARGRATSAARSAA
;
A
#
# COMPACT_ATOMS: atom_id res chain seq x y z
N MET A 1 -4.95 -11.87 -30.26
CA MET A 1 -5.75 -10.79 -29.64
C MET A 1 -5.10 -10.43 -28.32
N THR A 2 -4.91 -9.14 -28.02
CA THR A 2 -4.26 -8.73 -26.76
C THR A 2 -5.24 -8.81 -25.58
N LEU A 3 -4.74 -8.88 -24.34
CA LEU A 3 -5.57 -8.95 -23.14
C LEU A 3 -6.45 -7.70 -23.02
N LEU A 4 -5.90 -6.51 -23.27
CA LEU A 4 -6.66 -5.27 -23.22
C LEU A 4 -7.72 -5.19 -24.32
N ALA A 5 -7.46 -5.75 -25.50
CA ALA A 5 -8.46 -5.84 -26.57
C ALA A 5 -9.64 -6.72 -26.14
N ARG A 6 -9.37 -7.90 -25.55
CA ARG A 6 -10.40 -8.78 -24.99
C ARG A 6 -11.21 -8.07 -23.91
N LEU A 7 -10.55 -7.40 -22.97
CA LEU A 7 -11.25 -6.67 -21.90
C LEU A 7 -12.12 -5.53 -22.43
N ALA A 8 -11.73 -4.90 -23.54
CA ALA A 8 -12.56 -3.86 -24.16
C ALA A 8 -13.83 -4.43 -24.80
N GLU A 9 -13.76 -5.65 -25.34
CA GLU A 9 -14.92 -6.38 -25.87
C GLU A 9 -15.84 -6.89 -24.76
N ASP A 10 -15.27 -7.51 -23.72
CA ASP A 10 -16.04 -8.05 -22.59
C ASP A 10 -16.68 -6.95 -21.73
N TYR A 11 -16.01 -5.79 -21.61
CA TYR A 11 -16.42 -4.68 -20.73
C TYR A 11 -16.41 -3.34 -21.50
N PRO A 12 -17.30 -3.15 -22.49
CA PRO A 12 -17.25 -2.00 -23.40
C PRO A 12 -17.54 -0.67 -22.69
N HIS A 13 -18.35 -0.70 -21.62
CA HIS A 13 -18.74 0.49 -20.86
C HIS A 13 -17.73 0.91 -19.78
N SER A 14 -16.71 0.09 -19.50
CA SER A 14 -15.66 0.46 -18.56
C SER A 14 -14.66 1.42 -19.21
N PRO A 15 -14.16 2.46 -18.53
CA PRO A 15 -13.10 3.29 -19.09
C PRO A 15 -11.81 2.49 -19.35
N ALA A 16 -11.03 2.89 -20.35
CA ALA A 16 -9.77 2.20 -20.71
C ALA A 16 -8.78 2.15 -19.53
N ALA A 17 -8.64 3.25 -18.78
CA ALA A 17 -7.81 3.31 -17.59
C ALA A 17 -8.26 2.33 -16.49
N VAL A 18 -9.56 2.14 -16.32
CA VAL A 18 -10.13 1.16 -15.36
C VAL A 18 -9.81 -0.26 -15.79
N ARG A 19 -9.97 -0.59 -17.08
CA ARG A 19 -9.60 -1.91 -17.62
C ARG A 19 -8.11 -2.18 -17.48
N LEU A 20 -7.26 -1.19 -17.78
CA LEU A 20 -5.81 -1.31 -17.61
C LEU A 20 -5.44 -1.50 -16.14
N LYS A 21 -5.98 -0.70 -15.22
CA LYS A 21 -5.76 -0.84 -13.78
C LYS A 21 -6.17 -2.23 -13.29
N ALA A 22 -7.35 -2.71 -13.69
CA ALA A 22 -7.79 -4.07 -13.36
C ALA A 22 -6.82 -5.11 -13.93
N ALA A 23 -6.42 -5.00 -15.19
CA ALA A 23 -5.47 -5.91 -15.82
C ALA A 23 -4.12 -5.95 -15.07
N LEU A 24 -3.57 -4.79 -14.68
CA LEU A 24 -2.34 -4.71 -13.91
C LEU A 24 -2.48 -5.29 -12.49
N LEU A 25 -3.62 -5.10 -11.83
CA LEU A 25 -3.87 -5.69 -10.50
C LEU A 25 -3.93 -7.23 -10.55
N TYR A 26 -4.58 -7.78 -11.57
CA TYR A 26 -4.76 -9.23 -11.72
C TYR A 26 -3.56 -9.93 -12.36
N PHE A 27 -2.96 -9.35 -13.40
CA PHE A 27 -1.87 -9.96 -14.18
C PHE A 27 -0.49 -9.40 -13.85
N GLY A 28 -0.39 -8.32 -13.07
CA GLY A 28 0.89 -7.72 -12.71
C GLY A 28 1.68 -7.21 -13.91
N VAL A 29 2.97 -7.02 -13.72
CA VAL A 29 3.96 -6.75 -14.78
C VAL A 29 5.12 -7.74 -14.63
N ARG A 30 5.82 -8.02 -15.72
CA ARG A 30 7.08 -8.75 -15.65
C ARG A 30 8.14 -7.87 -15.01
N TYR A 31 9.09 -8.54 -14.36
CA TYR A 31 10.26 -7.88 -13.84
C TYR A 31 11.06 -7.27 -15.00
N HIS A 32 11.51 -6.03 -14.78
CA HIS A 32 12.50 -5.35 -15.61
C HIS A 32 13.42 -4.57 -14.67
N ARG A 33 14.69 -4.42 -15.04
CA ARG A 33 15.72 -3.80 -14.18
C ARG A 33 15.42 -2.35 -13.78
N CYS A 34 14.69 -1.62 -14.61
CA CYS A 34 14.26 -0.25 -14.29
C CYS A 34 13.47 -0.14 -12.97
N LEU A 35 12.83 -1.24 -12.52
CA LEU A 35 12.14 -1.29 -11.23
C LEU A 35 13.12 -1.23 -10.05
N VAL A 36 14.33 -1.76 -10.22
CA VAL A 36 15.41 -1.69 -9.24
C VAL A 36 15.93 -0.26 -9.17
N GLU A 37 16.15 0.38 -10.31
CA GLU A 37 16.60 1.78 -10.39
C GLU A 37 15.56 2.73 -9.76
N ALA A 38 14.28 2.48 -10.03
CA ALA A 38 13.18 3.23 -9.42
C ALA A 38 13.09 3.06 -7.90
N SER A 39 13.61 1.95 -7.34
CA SER A 39 13.53 1.69 -5.89
C SER A 39 14.30 2.70 -5.03
N ASP A 40 15.27 3.41 -5.62
CA ASP A 40 16.09 4.38 -4.90
C ASP A 40 15.28 5.63 -4.49
N TRP A 41 14.25 5.99 -5.25
CA TRP A 41 13.46 7.21 -5.03
C TRP A 41 11.96 6.97 -4.84
N ALA A 42 11.43 5.85 -5.35
CA ALA A 42 10.00 5.57 -5.27
C ALA A 42 9.53 5.14 -3.87
N PHE A 43 8.22 5.25 -3.65
CA PHE A 43 7.55 4.73 -2.47
C PHE A 43 7.73 3.21 -2.40
N PRO A 44 8.38 2.67 -1.34
CA PRO A 44 8.77 1.26 -1.31
C PRO A 44 7.60 0.32 -1.03
N ASN A 45 7.60 -0.83 -1.70
CA ASN A 45 6.65 -1.91 -1.44
C ASN A 45 6.92 -2.56 -0.08
N PHE A 46 5.84 -2.90 0.63
CA PHE A 46 5.92 -3.58 1.93
C PHE A 46 6.35 -5.03 1.82
N MET A 47 6.11 -5.67 0.66
CA MET A 47 6.57 -7.03 0.39
C MET A 47 7.89 -6.97 -0.35
N PRO A 48 8.99 -7.47 0.25
CA PRO A 48 10.27 -7.44 -0.42
C PRO A 48 10.30 -8.42 -1.60
N PHE A 49 11.09 -8.09 -2.61
CA PHE A 49 11.26 -8.85 -3.84
C PHE A 49 12.66 -9.47 -3.89
N HIS A 50 12.71 -10.77 -4.19
CA HIS A 50 13.97 -11.45 -4.45
C HIS A 50 14.38 -11.22 -5.91
N LEU A 51 15.53 -10.58 -6.10
CA LEU A 51 16.10 -10.39 -7.43
C LEU A 51 16.37 -11.76 -8.10
N PRO A 52 16.09 -11.90 -9.41
CA PRO A 52 16.49 -13.06 -10.20
C PRO A 52 17.99 -13.33 -10.09
N THR A 53 18.42 -14.59 -10.14
CA THR A 53 19.82 -15.01 -9.85
C THR A 53 20.84 -14.30 -10.74
N GLU A 54 20.47 -14.07 -11.99
CA GLU A 54 21.22 -13.38 -13.03
C GLU A 54 21.38 -11.86 -12.80
N GLU A 55 20.53 -11.26 -11.97
CA GLU A 55 20.62 -9.84 -11.65
C GLU A 55 21.66 -9.56 -10.56
N PRO A 56 22.50 -8.52 -10.73
CA PRO A 56 23.40 -8.06 -9.68
C PRO A 56 22.63 -7.70 -8.41
N ALA A 57 23.27 -7.89 -7.26
CA ALA A 57 22.72 -7.39 -6.00
C ALA A 57 22.63 -5.85 -6.05
N HIS A 58 21.51 -5.31 -5.57
CA HIS A 58 21.29 -3.85 -5.46
C HIS A 58 21.69 -3.38 -4.07
N HIS A 59 22.63 -2.43 -3.98
CA HIS A 59 23.24 -1.99 -2.71
C HIS A 59 23.72 -3.15 -1.82
N GLY A 60 24.29 -4.19 -2.45
CA GLY A 60 24.77 -5.40 -1.76
C GLY A 60 23.66 -6.35 -1.27
N LYS A 61 22.40 -6.12 -1.62
CA LYS A 61 21.25 -6.95 -1.21
C LYS A 61 20.57 -7.60 -2.42
N ARG A 62 20.10 -8.83 -2.22
CA ARG A 62 19.25 -9.55 -3.20
C ARG A 62 17.77 -9.49 -2.88
N LEU A 63 17.43 -9.16 -1.64
CA LEU A 63 16.07 -8.94 -1.17
C LEU A 63 15.86 -7.43 -1.02
N ILE A 64 15.04 -6.84 -1.89
CA ILE A 64 14.86 -5.38 -1.98
C ILE A 64 13.39 -4.97 -2.00
N ALA A 65 13.09 -3.73 -1.65
CA ALA A 65 11.75 -3.18 -1.82
C ALA A 65 11.66 -2.51 -3.19
N LEU A 66 10.88 -3.08 -4.12
CA LEU A 66 10.55 -2.42 -5.38
C LEU A 66 9.53 -1.30 -5.16
N PRO A 67 9.24 -0.44 -6.16
CA PRO A 67 8.17 0.54 -6.05
C PRO A 67 6.82 -0.10 -5.68
N TYR A 68 6.03 0.57 -4.83
CA TYR A 68 4.72 0.07 -4.40
C TYR A 68 3.59 0.47 -5.35
N LEU A 69 3.64 1.71 -5.86
CA LEU A 69 2.58 2.30 -6.67
C LEU A 69 3.14 2.79 -8.00
N LEU A 70 2.50 2.34 -9.06
CA LEU A 70 2.56 2.95 -10.38
C LEU A 70 1.62 4.15 -10.41
N ARG A 71 2.00 5.17 -11.15
CA ARG A 71 1.19 6.36 -11.41
C ARG A 71 1.07 6.53 -12.92
N MET A 72 -0.15 6.33 -13.41
CA MET A 72 -0.46 6.46 -14.84
C MET A 72 -0.49 7.94 -15.25
N ALA A 73 -0.50 8.22 -16.56
CA ALA A 73 -0.57 9.58 -17.09
C ALA A 73 -1.78 10.42 -16.62
N ASP A 74 -2.88 9.78 -16.20
CA ASP A 74 -4.05 10.44 -15.61
C ASP A 74 -4.00 10.50 -14.07
N ASP A 75 -2.82 10.29 -13.49
CA ASP A 75 -2.55 10.22 -12.06
C ASP A 75 -3.23 9.03 -11.34
N THR A 76 -3.89 8.13 -12.07
CA THR A 76 -4.44 6.92 -11.49
C THR A 76 -3.31 6.06 -10.92
N GLN A 77 -3.41 5.79 -9.62
CA GLN A 77 -2.47 4.91 -8.94
C GLN A 77 -2.86 3.43 -9.04
N VAL A 78 -1.87 2.58 -9.26
CA VAL A 78 -2.02 1.12 -9.34
C VAL A 78 -0.95 0.45 -8.50
N ARG A 79 -1.34 -0.50 -7.63
CA ARG A 79 -0.38 -1.29 -6.87
C ARG A 79 0.47 -2.14 -7.81
N LEU A 80 1.80 -2.00 -7.72
CA LEU A 80 2.74 -2.80 -8.50
C LEU A 80 2.75 -4.24 -8.01
N ARG A 81 2.61 -5.17 -8.94
CA ARG A 81 2.74 -6.61 -8.71
C ARG A 81 3.65 -7.20 -9.77
N ILE A 82 4.66 -7.93 -9.33
CA ILE A 82 5.54 -8.65 -10.25
C ILE A 82 4.99 -10.05 -10.49
N LYS A 83 4.86 -10.42 -11.75
CA LYS A 83 4.45 -11.75 -12.20
C LYS A 83 5.28 -12.16 -13.42
N ALA A 84 5.92 -13.32 -13.34
CA ALA A 84 6.76 -13.82 -14.42
C ALA A 84 5.99 -14.06 -15.73
N ASP A 85 4.71 -14.44 -15.62
CA ASP A 85 3.80 -14.73 -16.72
C ASP A 85 2.96 -13.53 -17.18
N SER A 86 3.23 -12.32 -16.65
CA SER A 86 2.49 -11.14 -17.07
C SER A 86 2.68 -10.84 -18.56
N PRO A 87 1.64 -10.43 -19.30
CA PRO A 87 1.79 -9.90 -20.64
C PRO A 87 2.34 -8.47 -20.64
N PHE A 88 2.38 -7.81 -19.48
CA PHE A 88 2.80 -6.43 -19.33
C PHE A 88 4.24 -6.30 -18.87
N GLU A 89 4.91 -5.25 -19.30
CA GLU A 89 6.26 -4.90 -18.89
C GLU A 89 6.37 -3.38 -18.74
N ILE A 90 7.22 -2.92 -17.81
CA ILE A 90 7.53 -1.49 -17.68
C ILE A 90 8.94 -1.28 -18.18
N ARG A 91 9.11 -0.33 -19.09
CA ARG A 91 10.40 -0.01 -19.72
C ARG A 91 10.68 1.49 -19.58
N PRO A 92 11.96 1.90 -19.53
CA PRO A 92 12.33 3.29 -19.75
C PRO A 92 11.74 3.79 -21.07
N ASP A 93 11.32 5.05 -21.09
CA ASP A 93 10.65 5.67 -22.24
C ASP A 93 11.06 7.15 -22.31
N ASP A 94 11.11 7.72 -23.51
CA ASP A 94 11.51 9.12 -23.74
C ASP A 94 10.42 10.13 -23.32
N ASP A 95 9.29 9.65 -22.80
CA ASP A 95 8.21 10.45 -22.24
C ASP A 95 8.67 11.23 -20.99
N PRO A 96 8.16 12.44 -20.70
CA PRO A 96 8.50 13.17 -19.48
C PRO A 96 8.27 12.40 -18.17
N LEU A 97 7.39 11.40 -18.15
CA LEU A 97 7.19 10.53 -16.98
C LEU A 97 8.32 9.49 -16.79
N GLY A 98 9.17 9.30 -17.81
CA GLY A 98 10.40 8.49 -17.80
C GLY A 98 10.20 7.00 -18.07
N TYR A 99 8.96 6.51 -18.03
CA TYR A 99 8.64 5.10 -18.25
C TYR A 99 7.34 4.93 -19.04
N ALA A 100 7.14 3.75 -19.60
CA ALA A 100 5.87 3.35 -20.20
C ALA A 100 5.55 1.88 -19.93
N ILE A 101 4.26 1.57 -19.94
CA ILE A 101 3.73 0.22 -19.86
C ILE A 101 3.60 -0.32 -21.28
N TYR A 102 4.11 -1.53 -21.50
CA TYR A 102 4.05 -2.26 -22.76
C TYR A 102 3.25 -3.55 -22.62
N GLU A 103 2.54 -3.95 -23.67
CA GLU A 103 1.95 -5.28 -23.83
C GLU A 103 2.62 -5.95 -25.04
N GLY A 104 3.59 -6.82 -24.80
CA GLY A 104 4.56 -7.21 -25.84
C GLY A 104 5.35 -5.98 -26.32
N GLU A 105 5.34 -5.72 -27.64
CA GLU A 105 6.02 -4.54 -28.22
C GLU A 105 5.11 -3.30 -28.33
N ARG A 106 3.83 -3.43 -27.98
CA ARG A 106 2.89 -2.32 -28.07
C ARG A 106 3.00 -1.44 -26.82
N ARG A 107 3.40 -0.18 -27.00
CA ARG A 107 3.28 0.85 -25.97
C ARG A 107 1.81 1.10 -25.64
N ILE A 108 1.45 1.00 -24.36
CA ILE A 108 0.07 1.18 -23.86
C ILE A 108 -0.15 2.59 -23.35
N THR A 109 0.67 3.04 -22.39
CA THR A 109 0.58 4.38 -21.82
C THR A 109 1.89 4.75 -21.11
N ALA A 110 2.15 6.05 -20.98
CA ALA A 110 3.21 6.57 -20.14
C ALA A 110 2.89 6.31 -18.65
N THR A 111 3.93 6.12 -17.85
CA THR A 111 3.80 5.87 -16.42
C THR A 111 5.01 6.42 -15.67
N THR A 112 4.84 6.64 -14.38
CA THR A 112 5.94 6.80 -13.42
C THR A 112 5.63 6.02 -12.14
N PHE A 113 6.43 6.21 -11.11
CA PHE A 113 6.19 5.63 -9.78
C PHE A 113 5.82 6.73 -8.79
N GLU A 114 5.03 6.37 -7.78
CA GLU A 114 4.76 7.28 -6.67
C GLU A 114 6.08 7.58 -5.93
N PRO A 115 6.44 8.85 -5.68
CA PRO A 115 7.67 9.18 -4.98
C PRO A 115 7.57 8.81 -3.49
N ARG A 116 8.72 8.55 -2.87
CA ARG A 116 8.79 8.49 -1.40
C ARG A 116 8.50 9.88 -0.84
N LEU A 117 7.47 9.99 -0.01
CA LEU A 117 7.10 11.25 0.63
C LEU A 117 8.01 11.54 1.82
N PRO A 118 8.58 12.76 1.94
CA PRO A 118 9.53 13.09 3.02
C PRO A 118 8.98 12.87 4.43
N TRP A 119 7.68 13.06 4.64
CA TRP A 119 7.06 12.90 5.96
C TRP A 119 7.18 11.47 6.50
N ALA A 120 7.26 10.46 5.62
CA ALA A 120 7.32 9.05 6.01
C ALA A 120 8.60 8.70 6.80
N ASP A 121 9.67 9.47 6.59
CA ASP A 121 10.97 9.29 7.25
C ASP A 121 11.14 10.17 8.50
N LEU A 122 10.17 11.04 8.80
CA LEU A 122 10.14 11.76 10.07
C LEU A 122 9.87 10.82 11.25
N LEU A 123 10.08 11.33 12.46
CA LEU A 123 9.87 10.61 13.71
C LEU A 123 8.66 11.16 14.45
N THR A 124 7.89 10.27 15.06
CA THR A 124 6.93 10.61 16.12
C THR A 124 7.66 11.10 17.36
N ALA A 125 6.93 11.69 18.31
CA ALA A 125 7.47 12.24 19.54
C ALA A 125 8.24 11.21 20.40
N ASP A 126 7.92 9.92 20.26
CA ASP A 126 8.62 8.82 20.95
C ASP A 126 9.76 8.20 20.12
N GLY A 127 10.15 8.82 19.00
CA GLY A 127 11.25 8.38 18.14
C GLY A 127 10.90 7.30 17.14
N THR A 128 9.62 6.91 17.00
CA THR A 128 9.18 5.92 16.02
C THR A 128 9.10 6.55 14.63
N PRO A 129 9.66 5.95 13.56
CA PRO A 129 9.47 6.47 12.21
C PRO A 129 8.00 6.54 11.81
N MET A 130 7.57 7.61 11.13
CA MET A 130 6.18 7.81 10.71
C MET A 130 5.68 6.64 9.84
N ARG A 131 6.52 6.11 8.95
CA ARG A 131 6.23 4.89 8.15
C ARG A 131 5.97 3.62 8.98
N ALA A 132 6.44 3.57 10.23
CA ALA A 132 6.26 2.42 11.12
C ALA A 132 4.97 2.50 11.96
N THR A 133 4.12 3.51 11.72
CA THR A 133 2.83 3.68 12.40
C THR A 133 1.68 2.93 11.73
N GLY A 134 1.94 2.28 10.59
CA GLY A 134 0.90 1.64 9.77
C GLY A 134 0.22 2.59 8.78
N LEU A 135 0.71 3.82 8.66
CA LEU A 135 0.22 4.80 7.69
C LEU A 135 1.03 4.75 6.38
N SER A 136 0.32 4.83 5.27
CA SER A 136 0.88 5.15 3.95
C SER A 136 0.00 6.15 3.23
N GLN A 137 0.59 7.02 2.41
CA GLN A 137 -0.19 7.97 1.62
C GLN A 137 -0.17 7.59 0.15
N HIS A 138 -1.36 7.52 -0.44
CA HIS A 138 -1.63 7.15 -1.82
C HIS A 138 -2.35 8.33 -2.46
N GLY A 139 -1.57 9.29 -2.97
CA GLY A 139 -2.11 10.57 -3.46
C GLY A 139 -2.76 11.34 -2.31
N GLU A 140 -4.05 11.70 -2.46
CA GLU A 140 -4.80 12.41 -1.41
C GLU A 140 -5.39 11.49 -0.32
N MET A 141 -5.15 10.18 -0.41
CA MET A 141 -5.64 9.20 0.56
C MET A 141 -4.53 8.85 1.55
N LEU A 142 -4.78 9.04 2.84
CA LEU A 142 -4.01 8.42 3.89
C LEU A 142 -4.63 7.07 4.22
N VAL A 143 -3.86 6.00 4.07
CA VAL A 143 -4.29 4.63 4.30
C VAL A 143 -3.70 4.19 5.63
N LEU A 144 -4.56 3.95 6.61
CA LEU A 144 -4.19 3.42 7.90
C LEU A 144 -4.42 1.92 7.94
N ASN A 145 -3.33 1.18 7.99
CA ASN A 145 -3.32 -0.25 8.27
C ASN A 145 -2.70 -0.51 9.66
N VAL A 146 -3.56 -0.55 10.67
CA VAL A 146 -3.21 -1.01 12.02
C VAL A 146 -3.86 -2.36 12.29
N ALA A 147 -3.83 -3.28 11.34
CA ALA A 147 -4.40 -4.60 11.55
C ALA A 147 -3.31 -5.65 11.86
N PRO A 148 -3.65 -6.66 12.66
CA PRO A 148 -2.87 -7.89 12.66
C PRO A 148 -2.94 -8.47 11.24
N GLY A 149 -2.09 -9.44 10.92
CA GLY A 149 -2.28 -10.22 9.70
C GLY A 149 -3.75 -10.64 9.48
N CYS A 150 -4.17 -10.89 8.23
CA CYS A 150 -5.49 -11.50 8.01
C CYS A 150 -5.51 -12.92 8.61
N GLU A 151 -6.38 -13.18 9.56
CA GLU A 151 -6.43 -14.43 10.34
C GLU A 151 -6.82 -15.63 9.48
N TYR A 152 -7.55 -15.39 8.38
CA TYR A 152 -7.90 -16.41 7.40
C TYR A 152 -6.69 -17.09 6.75
N PHE A 153 -5.49 -16.51 6.82
CA PHE A 153 -4.29 -17.20 6.36
C PHE A 153 -3.87 -18.37 7.25
N VAL A 154 -4.23 -18.35 8.53
CA VAL A 154 -3.71 -19.24 9.58
C VAL A 154 -4.81 -19.67 10.55
N VAL A 155 -5.96 -20.07 10.01
CA VAL A 155 -7.12 -20.49 10.80
C VAL A 155 -6.76 -21.70 11.66
N PRO A 156 -6.88 -21.64 13.00
CA PRO A 156 -6.51 -22.75 13.86
C PRO A 156 -7.33 -24.03 13.58
N GLU A 157 -6.66 -25.18 13.61
CA GLU A 157 -7.27 -26.51 13.56
C GLU A 157 -6.87 -27.35 14.79
N GLU A 158 -7.56 -28.47 15.01
CA GLU A 158 -7.21 -29.41 16.07
C GLU A 158 -5.77 -29.92 15.93
N GLY A 159 -5.08 -30.01 17.08
CA GLY A 159 -3.69 -30.46 17.15
C GLY A 159 -2.64 -29.39 16.82
N GLY A 160 -3.02 -28.11 16.86
CA GLY A 160 -2.07 -26.98 16.69
C GLY A 160 -1.66 -26.71 15.24
N ARG A 161 -2.37 -27.31 14.27
CA ARG A 161 -2.22 -27.02 12.84
C ARG A 161 -3.00 -25.76 12.46
N THR A 162 -2.71 -25.22 11.28
CA THR A 162 -3.47 -24.10 10.71
C THR A 162 -3.89 -24.39 9.28
N LYS A 163 -5.03 -23.84 8.89
CA LYS A 163 -5.59 -23.90 7.54
C LYS A 163 -5.58 -22.52 6.90
N ASN A 164 -5.18 -22.47 5.64
CA ASN A 164 -5.29 -21.26 4.83
C ASN A 164 -6.67 -21.20 4.16
N LEU A 165 -7.50 -20.25 4.60
CA LEU A 165 -8.81 -19.88 4.08
C LEU A 165 -8.82 -18.47 3.47
N SER A 166 -7.65 -17.91 3.14
CA SER A 166 -7.54 -16.56 2.60
C SER A 166 -8.17 -16.44 1.20
N CYS A 167 -8.62 -15.23 0.86
CA CYS A 167 -9.15 -14.96 -0.48
C CYS A 167 -8.05 -15.19 -1.54
N THR A 168 -8.39 -15.90 -2.62
CA THR A 168 -7.44 -16.23 -3.71
C THR A 168 -6.89 -15.00 -4.46
N PHE A 169 -7.60 -13.88 -4.37
CA PHE A 169 -7.21 -12.59 -4.94
C PHE A 169 -6.51 -11.66 -3.92
N CYS A 170 -6.35 -12.08 -2.66
CA CYS A 170 -5.85 -11.23 -1.59
C CYS A 170 -4.39 -10.80 -1.83
N LEU A 171 -4.12 -9.50 -1.68
CA LEU A 171 -2.77 -8.92 -1.74
C LEU A 171 -2.26 -8.47 -0.36
N TYR A 172 -2.97 -8.83 0.71
CA TYR A 172 -2.54 -8.50 2.08
C TYR A 172 -1.31 -9.30 2.52
N GLY A 173 -1.17 -10.52 1.98
CA GLY A 173 -0.08 -11.46 2.27
C GLY A 173 -0.23 -12.16 3.62
N LEU A 174 0.57 -13.19 3.82
CA LEU A 174 0.67 -13.91 5.09
C LEU A 174 0.97 -12.93 6.24
N PRO A 175 0.40 -13.15 7.44
CA PRO A 175 0.82 -12.45 8.66
C PRO A 175 2.34 -12.52 8.80
N ASP A 176 2.97 -11.37 9.00
CA ASP A 176 4.42 -11.25 9.07
C ASP A 176 4.84 -10.43 10.30
N LYS A 177 5.82 -10.95 11.05
CA LYS A 177 6.31 -10.32 12.27
C LYS A 177 6.93 -8.96 11.98
N GLN A 178 7.63 -8.78 10.86
CA GLN A 178 8.30 -7.50 10.57
C GLN A 178 7.29 -6.34 10.43
N ARG A 179 6.07 -6.63 9.94
CA ARG A 179 4.98 -5.65 9.84
C ARG A 179 4.20 -5.47 11.14
N MET A 180 3.99 -6.54 11.89
CA MET A 180 3.11 -6.53 13.06
C MET A 180 3.81 -6.06 14.35
N GLU A 181 5.08 -6.41 14.51
CA GLU A 181 5.85 -6.11 15.72
C GLU A 181 6.02 -4.61 16.00
N PRO A 182 6.35 -3.74 15.02
CA PRO A 182 6.42 -2.29 15.24
C PRO A 182 5.10 -1.67 15.71
N LEU A 183 3.98 -2.30 15.34
CA LEU A 183 2.63 -1.89 15.72
C LEU A 183 2.20 -2.44 17.08
N GLY A 184 3.01 -3.33 17.68
CA GLY A 184 2.68 -4.04 18.92
C GLY A 184 1.47 -4.97 18.78
N GLN A 185 1.23 -5.50 17.58
CA GLN A 185 0.02 -6.26 17.28
C GLN A 185 0.29 -7.76 17.16
N SER A 186 -0.75 -8.55 17.39
CA SER A 186 -0.73 -10.01 17.31
C SER A 186 -2.03 -10.51 16.68
N LEU A 187 -1.94 -11.63 15.96
CA LEU A 187 -3.13 -12.32 15.45
C LEU A 187 -4.04 -12.69 16.61
N PHE A 188 -5.36 -12.69 16.37
CA PHE A 188 -6.38 -13.04 17.36
C PHE A 188 -6.45 -12.09 18.56
N VAL A 189 -5.77 -10.93 18.49
CA VAL A 189 -5.82 -9.87 19.49
C VAL A 189 -6.54 -8.65 18.92
N ILE A 190 -7.71 -8.37 19.49
CA ILE A 190 -8.66 -7.36 19.00
C ILE A 190 -8.18 -5.93 19.27
N ASP A 191 -7.46 -5.70 20.37
CA ASP A 191 -7.08 -4.36 20.80
C ASP A 191 -5.86 -3.83 20.06
N VAL A 192 -5.92 -2.57 19.65
CA VAL A 192 -4.75 -1.82 19.19
C VAL A 192 -4.07 -1.21 20.43
N PRO A 193 -2.76 -1.41 20.64
CA PRO A 193 -2.05 -0.78 21.74
C PRO A 193 -2.21 0.75 21.74
N ARG A 194 -2.45 1.33 22.92
CA ARG A 194 -2.57 2.79 23.07
C ARG A 194 -1.36 3.57 22.53
N PRO A 195 -0.10 3.13 22.75
CA PRO A 195 1.06 3.80 22.14
C PRO A 195 0.96 3.86 20.61
N THR A 196 0.54 2.77 19.97
CA THR A 196 0.33 2.70 18.52
C THR A 196 -0.72 3.70 18.05
N LEU A 197 -1.88 3.77 18.73
CA LEU A 197 -2.91 4.76 18.39
C LEU A 197 -2.43 6.20 18.54
N ASN A 198 -1.64 6.51 19.56
CA ASN A 198 -1.09 7.86 19.74
C ASN A 198 -0.14 8.24 18.60
N ARG A 199 0.75 7.32 18.19
CA ARG A 199 1.65 7.51 17.04
C ARG A 199 0.88 7.73 15.75
N VAL A 200 -0.19 6.95 15.53
CA VAL A 200 -1.07 7.11 14.36
C VAL A 200 -1.74 8.48 14.35
N ILE A 201 -2.29 8.93 15.49
CA ILE A 201 -2.91 10.26 15.59
C ILE A 201 -1.90 11.37 15.29
N GLU A 202 -0.69 11.24 15.81
CA GLU A 202 0.39 12.19 15.56
C GLU A 202 0.76 12.24 14.07
N ALA A 203 1.02 11.09 13.47
CA ALA A 203 1.40 10.94 12.07
C ALA A 203 0.27 11.38 11.11
N ALA A 204 -0.97 10.97 11.36
CA ALA A 204 -2.12 11.34 10.52
C ALA A 204 -2.50 12.82 10.64
N GLY A 205 -2.13 13.47 11.74
CA GLY A 205 -2.32 14.90 11.95
C GLY A 205 -1.08 15.73 11.61
N HIS A 206 -0.07 15.15 10.97
CA HIS A 206 1.17 15.85 10.65
C HIS A 206 0.94 16.82 9.47
N PRO A 207 1.39 18.09 9.53
CA PRO A 207 1.06 19.09 8.50
C PRO A 207 1.63 18.79 7.11
N GLN A 208 2.58 17.86 7.01
CA GLN A 208 3.14 17.41 5.72
C GLN A 208 2.42 16.19 5.13
N THR A 209 1.42 15.62 5.80
CA THR A 209 0.50 14.71 5.14
C THR A 209 -0.48 15.55 4.33
N GLU A 210 -0.35 15.54 3.01
CA GLU A 210 -1.25 16.28 2.10
C GLU A 210 -2.60 15.56 1.88
N ALA A 211 -2.86 14.53 2.66
CA ALA A 211 -4.06 13.71 2.53
C ALA A 211 -5.33 14.47 2.94
N LYS A 212 -6.38 14.29 2.15
CA LYS A 212 -7.72 14.85 2.40
C LYS A 212 -8.68 13.81 2.99
N GLN A 213 -8.32 12.53 2.90
CA GLN A 213 -9.16 11.42 3.30
C GLN A 213 -8.34 10.39 4.09
N LEU A 214 -8.96 9.78 5.10
CA LEU A 214 -8.37 8.69 5.86
C LEU A 214 -9.15 7.39 5.61
N TYR A 215 -8.46 6.37 5.14
CA TYR A 215 -8.99 5.05 4.87
C TYR A 215 -8.51 4.08 5.95
N LEU A 216 -9.45 3.49 6.68
CA LEU A 216 -9.16 2.42 7.63
C LEU A 216 -9.19 1.09 6.87
N VAL A 217 -8.05 0.40 6.83
CA VAL A 217 -7.92 -0.90 6.15
C VAL A 217 -7.26 -1.91 7.09
N GLY A 218 -7.39 -3.19 6.78
CA GLY A 218 -6.82 -4.24 7.60
C GLY A 218 -7.02 -5.63 7.03
N GLY A 219 -6.32 -6.60 7.64
CA GLY A 219 -6.64 -8.01 7.48
C GLY A 219 -7.88 -8.37 8.30
N SER A 220 -8.66 -9.32 7.79
CA SER A 220 -9.90 -9.76 8.46
C SER A 220 -9.61 -10.64 9.67
N MET A 221 -10.46 -10.52 10.69
CA MET A 221 -10.47 -11.41 11.86
C MET A 221 -11.52 -12.51 11.70
N LEU A 222 -11.33 -13.63 12.38
CA LEU A 222 -12.32 -14.72 12.41
C LEU A 222 -13.58 -14.30 13.18
N ASP A 223 -13.42 -13.45 14.19
CA ASP A 223 -14.53 -12.80 14.90
C ASP A 223 -14.86 -11.45 14.24
N MET A 224 -15.87 -11.46 13.37
CA MET A 224 -16.30 -10.27 12.63
C MET A 224 -16.92 -9.19 13.52
N ALA A 225 -17.54 -9.57 14.64
CA ALA A 225 -18.13 -8.59 15.56
C ALA A 225 -17.02 -7.83 16.27
N ALA A 226 -16.01 -8.55 16.76
CA ALA A 226 -14.82 -7.97 17.34
C ALA A 226 -14.02 -7.10 16.33
N GLU A 227 -13.92 -7.53 15.08
CA GLU A 227 -13.34 -6.73 13.98
C GLU A 227 -14.09 -5.40 13.82
N GLY A 228 -15.43 -5.45 13.79
CA GLY A 228 -16.28 -4.26 13.71
C GLY A 228 -16.05 -3.29 14.87
N GLU A 229 -16.08 -3.80 16.11
CA GLU A 229 -15.82 -2.99 17.31
C GLU A 229 -14.43 -2.36 17.30
N ARG A 230 -13.42 -3.09 16.80
CA ARG A 230 -12.06 -2.57 16.63
C ARG A 230 -12.06 -1.36 15.69
N TYR A 231 -12.68 -1.46 14.50
CA TYR A 231 -12.73 -0.34 13.55
C TYR A 231 -13.45 0.88 14.13
N VAL A 232 -14.56 0.68 14.83
CA VAL A 232 -15.29 1.77 15.50
C VAL A 232 -14.40 2.48 16.52
N ARG A 233 -13.73 1.75 17.42
CA ARG A 233 -12.85 2.33 18.44
C ARG A 233 -11.69 3.12 17.84
N ILE A 234 -11.10 2.62 16.75
CA ILE A 234 -10.05 3.33 16.01
C ILE A 234 -10.61 4.63 15.42
N ALA A 235 -11.74 4.54 14.71
CA ALA A 235 -12.37 5.67 14.04
C ALA A 235 -12.78 6.78 15.02
N GLU A 236 -13.43 6.44 16.14
CA GLU A 236 -13.82 7.38 17.19
C GLU A 236 -12.60 8.11 17.76
N ARG A 237 -11.54 7.36 18.07
CA ARG A 237 -10.33 7.94 18.65
C ARG A 237 -9.63 8.91 17.69
N LEU A 238 -9.63 8.59 16.40
CA LEU A 238 -9.10 9.48 15.36
C LEU A 238 -9.98 10.71 15.18
N ALA A 239 -11.31 10.54 15.12
CA ALA A 239 -12.25 11.64 14.99
C ALA A 239 -12.15 12.63 16.16
N ASP A 240 -12.06 12.13 17.39
CA ASP A 240 -11.90 12.96 18.60
C ASP A 240 -10.65 13.83 18.55
N ARG A 241 -9.52 13.26 18.09
CA ARG A 241 -8.21 13.92 18.17
C ARG A 241 -7.86 14.74 16.94
N LEU A 242 -8.23 14.29 15.75
CA LEU A 242 -8.00 14.99 14.49
C LEU A 242 -9.12 16.02 14.23
N GLY A 243 -10.37 15.69 14.56
CA GLY A 243 -11.50 16.62 14.49
C GLY A 243 -11.38 17.78 15.49
N ALA A 244 -10.85 17.53 16.69
CA ALA A 244 -10.50 18.59 17.64
C ALA A 244 -9.37 19.49 17.10
N ARG A 245 -8.39 18.95 16.35
CA ARG A 245 -7.36 19.76 15.68
C ARG A 245 -7.93 20.60 14.53
N GLY A 246 -8.92 20.09 13.79
CA GLY A 246 -9.65 20.85 12.76
C GLY A 246 -10.51 21.99 13.30
N ARG A 247 -10.97 21.92 14.56
CA ARG A 247 -11.62 23.05 15.26
C ARG A 247 -10.61 23.96 15.97
N ALA A 248 -9.49 23.42 16.46
CA ALA A 248 -8.47 24.19 17.17
C ALA A 248 -7.61 25.10 16.27
N THR A 249 -7.59 24.90 14.95
CA THR A 249 -6.93 25.82 14.01
C THR A 249 -7.80 27.00 13.58
N SER A 250 -9.05 27.12 14.06
CA SER A 250 -9.91 28.29 13.82
C SER A 250 -9.96 29.30 14.98
N ALA A 251 -9.18 29.10 16.04
CA ALA A 251 -9.19 29.97 17.23
C ALA A 251 -7.78 30.45 17.63
N ALA A 252 -7.09 31.15 16.73
CA ALA A 252 -5.99 32.07 17.09
C ALA A 252 -5.57 32.97 15.90
N ARG A 253 -6.52 33.76 15.35
CA ARG A 253 -6.21 35.04 14.71
C ARG A 253 -7.35 36.02 15.00
N SER A 254 -7.37 36.53 16.23
CA SER A 254 -8.04 37.78 16.55
C SER A 254 -6.98 38.89 16.61
N ALA A 255 -7.30 39.96 15.89
CA ALA A 255 -6.57 41.22 15.74
C ALA A 255 -5.79 41.72 16.97
N ALA A 256 -4.57 42.16 16.71
CA ALA A 256 -4.05 43.49 17.06
C ALA A 256 -2.98 43.86 16.03
#